data_AF-X1FGB5-F1
#
_entry.id   AF-X1FGB5-F1
#
_cell.length_a   1.000
_cell.length_b   1.000
_cell.length_c   1.000
_cell.angle_alpha   90.00
_cell.angle_beta   90.00
_cell.angle_gamma   90.00
#
_symmetry.space_group_name_H-M   'P 1'
#
loop_
_entity.id
_entity.type
_entity.pdbx_description
1 polymer ?
#
loop_
_entity_poly.entity_id
_entity_poly.type
_entity_poly.pdbx_seq_one_letter_code
_entity_poly.pdbx_strand_id
1 'polypeptide(L)'
;KYFTKGFYPDHIKRYKKRPIYWIFSSPNESFNVLIYMHRYTPDTLSDILNKYLREFQLKLNARKEHLQQVEVSGSASEKTKALKERDKIEKMLIELKEYERDILYPLATERIEIDLDDGVLVNYNKFGKAVKKVPGLNDKKTKDKIREFDWIDTSTIR
;
A
#
# COMPACT_ATOMS: atom_id res chain seq x y z
N LYS A 1 -18.56 4.11 6.39
CA LYS A 1 -18.53 2.82 5.66
C LYS A 1 -18.19 2.97 4.17
N TYR A 2 -18.64 4.02 3.48
CA TYR A 2 -18.34 4.25 2.05
C TYR A 2 -16.84 4.41 1.75
N PHE A 3 -16.16 5.35 2.41
CA PHE A 3 -14.75 5.66 2.13
C PHE A 3 -13.83 4.42 2.23
N THR A 4 -14.04 3.58 3.24
CA THR A 4 -13.17 2.41 3.51
C THR A 4 -13.46 1.19 2.63
N LYS A 5 -14.62 1.11 1.97
CA LYS A 5 -15.04 -0.10 1.24
C LYS A 5 -15.60 0.17 -0.16
N GLY A 6 -16.43 1.19 -0.32
CA GLY A 6 -17.11 1.51 -1.58
C GLY A 6 -16.37 2.50 -2.47
N PHE A 7 -15.62 3.44 -1.87
CA PHE A 7 -14.98 4.52 -2.60
C PHE A 7 -14.04 4.03 -3.71
N TYR A 8 -13.10 3.14 -3.42
CA TYR A 8 -12.10 2.75 -4.42
C TYR A 8 -12.67 1.93 -5.59
N PRO A 9 -13.55 0.93 -5.36
CA PRO A 9 -14.26 0.26 -6.46
C PRO A 9 -15.06 1.24 -7.33
N ASP A 10 -15.81 2.16 -6.71
CA ASP A 10 -16.59 3.17 -7.44
C ASP A 10 -15.69 4.12 -8.23
N HIS A 11 -14.57 4.53 -7.63
CA HIS A 11 -13.58 5.41 -8.25
C HIS A 11 -12.96 4.75 -9.49
N ILE A 12 -12.53 3.49 -9.39
CA ILE A 12 -12.03 2.73 -10.55
C ILE A 12 -13.08 2.67 -11.66
N LYS A 13 -14.34 2.40 -11.32
CA LYS A 13 -15.44 2.34 -12.30
C LYS A 13 -15.67 3.70 -12.97
N ARG A 14 -15.76 4.77 -12.18
CA ARG A 14 -16.00 6.15 -12.65
C ARG A 14 -14.90 6.60 -13.62
N TYR A 15 -13.64 6.29 -13.30
CA TYR A 15 -12.48 6.66 -14.11
C TYR A 15 -12.09 5.60 -15.14
N LYS A 16 -13.00 4.67 -15.49
CA LYS A 16 -12.77 3.67 -16.55
C LYS A 16 -11.43 2.93 -16.41
N LYS A 17 -11.07 2.49 -15.20
CA LYS A 17 -9.80 1.82 -14.86
C LYS A 17 -8.54 2.68 -15.06
N ARG A 18 -8.68 4.00 -14.96
CA ARG A 18 -7.58 4.99 -14.94
C ARG A 18 -7.77 5.93 -13.73
N PRO A 19 -7.74 5.40 -12.50
CA PRO A 19 -8.06 6.19 -11.32
C PRO A 19 -7.02 7.29 -11.09
N ILE A 20 -7.46 8.48 -10.67
CA ILE A 20 -6.57 9.59 -10.26
C ILE A 20 -6.20 9.56 -8.77
N TYR A 21 -6.81 8.65 -8.00
CA TYR A 21 -6.46 8.36 -6.62
C TYR A 21 -5.96 6.93 -6.59
N TRP A 22 -4.75 6.71 -6.05
CA TRP A 22 -4.08 5.42 -6.04
C TRP A 22 -3.99 4.91 -4.62
N ILE A 23 -4.25 3.63 -4.42
CA ILE A 23 -4.03 2.98 -3.12
C ILE A 23 -2.69 2.27 -3.15
N PHE A 24 -1.74 2.74 -2.34
CA PHE A 24 -0.57 1.96 -1.95
C PHE A 24 -1.00 0.99 -0.86
N SER A 25 -0.75 -0.30 -1.05
CA SER A 25 -1.37 -1.37 -0.26
C SER A 25 -0.35 -2.46 0.05
N SER A 26 -0.30 -2.88 1.32
CA SER A 26 0.44 -4.08 1.68
C SER A 26 -0.24 -5.34 1.11
N PRO A 27 0.47 -6.48 0.97
CA PRO A 27 -0.05 -7.67 0.29
C PRO A 27 -1.38 -8.20 0.84
N ASN A 28 -1.61 -8.13 2.15
CA ASN A 28 -2.87 -8.54 2.78
C ASN A 28 -3.80 -7.37 3.09
N GLU A 29 -3.51 -6.19 2.55
CA GLU A 29 -4.26 -4.96 2.77
C GLU A 29 -4.34 -4.51 4.25
N SER A 30 -3.41 -4.96 5.10
CA SER A 30 -3.28 -4.53 6.50
C SER A 30 -2.89 -3.06 6.62
N PHE A 31 -2.22 -2.51 5.61
CA PHE A 31 -1.88 -1.11 5.50
C PHE A 31 -2.29 -0.58 4.11
N ASN A 32 -2.96 0.57 4.10
CA ASN A 32 -3.40 1.25 2.87
C ASN A 32 -3.18 2.76 3.00
N VAL A 33 -2.64 3.38 1.95
CA VAL A 33 -2.54 4.84 1.83
C VAL A 33 -3.14 5.27 0.49
N LEU A 34 -4.02 6.27 0.55
CA LEU A 34 -4.65 6.86 -0.63
C LEU A 34 -3.86 8.10 -1.07
N ILE A 35 -3.31 8.06 -2.28
CA ILE A 35 -2.51 9.14 -2.87
C ILE A 35 -3.28 9.76 -4.03
N TYR A 36 -3.32 11.09 -4.09
CA TYR A 36 -3.83 11.80 -5.26
C TYR A 36 -2.71 11.99 -6.28
N MET A 37 -2.83 11.38 -7.46
CA MET A 37 -1.77 11.34 -8.48
C MET A 37 -1.23 12.72 -8.84
N HIS A 38 -2.09 13.73 -9.00
CA HIS A 38 -1.66 15.09 -9.35
C HIS A 38 -0.91 15.84 -8.23
N ARG A 39 -0.82 15.24 -7.03
CA ARG A 39 -0.04 15.75 -5.90
C ARG A 39 1.18 14.86 -5.63
N TYR A 40 1.39 13.82 -6.43
CA TYR A 40 2.54 12.94 -6.26
C TYR A 40 3.83 13.73 -6.48
N THR A 41 4.83 13.44 -5.66
CA THR A 41 6.19 13.97 -5.75
C THR A 41 7.17 12.81 -5.63
N PRO A 42 8.43 12.96 -6.07
CA PRO A 42 9.47 11.96 -5.84
C PRO A 42 9.67 11.54 -4.37
N ASP A 43 9.22 12.38 -3.42
CA ASP A 43 9.30 12.10 -1.98
C ASP A 43 8.09 11.35 -1.42
N THR A 44 7.04 11.14 -2.22
CA THR A 44 5.78 10.54 -1.76
C THR A 44 5.99 9.16 -1.15
N LEU A 45 6.82 8.30 -1.75
CA LEU A 45 7.10 6.97 -1.20
C LEU A 45 7.89 7.03 0.10
N SER A 46 8.85 7.96 0.20
CA SER A 46 9.60 8.23 1.44
C SER A 46 8.68 8.72 2.55
N ASP A 47 7.67 9.53 2.21
CA ASP A 47 6.65 9.97 3.14
C ASP A 47 5.76 8.81 3.59
N ILE A 48 5.24 7.99 2.67
CA ILE A 48 4.46 6.77 3.00
C ILE A 48 5.26 5.87 3.95
N LEU A 49 6.54 5.65 3.67
CA LEU A 49 7.41 4.81 4.49
C LEU A 49 7.61 5.39 5.89
N ASN A 50 8.13 6.62 5.98
CA ASN A 50 8.64 7.17 7.23
C ASN A 50 7.55 7.78 8.10
N LYS A 51 6.58 8.47 7.50
CA LYS A 51 5.54 9.20 8.24
C LYS A 51 4.30 8.35 8.52
N TYR A 52 4.06 7.29 7.74
CA TYR A 52 2.84 6.48 7.86
C TYR A 52 3.10 5.01 8.21
N LEU A 53 3.90 4.28 7.43
CA LEU A 53 4.09 2.84 7.65
C LEU A 53 4.82 2.55 8.97
N ARG A 54 5.95 3.20 9.21
CA ARG A 54 6.74 3.03 10.45
C ARG A 54 5.95 3.48 11.68
N GLU A 55 5.27 4.62 11.58
CA GLU A 55 4.37 5.11 12.63
C GLU A 55 3.23 4.13 12.93
N PHE A 56 2.67 3.49 11.89
CA PHE A 56 1.65 2.46 12.07
C PHE A 56 2.21 1.19 12.75
N GLN A 57 3.40 0.73 12.35
CA GLN A 57 4.09 -0.37 13.02
C GLN A 57 4.39 -0.05 14.50
N LEU A 58 4.82 1.18 14.82
CA LEU A 58 5.04 1.62 16.21
C LEU A 58 3.75 1.52 17.04
N LYS A 59 2.63 2.00 16.51
CA LYS A 59 1.31 1.91 17.17
C LYS A 59 0.86 0.46 17.37
N LEU A 60 1.11 -0.41 16.39
CA LEU A 60 0.81 -1.84 16.49
C LEU A 60 1.66 -2.51 17.58
N ASN A 61 2.95 -2.20 17.69
CA ASN A 61 3.81 -2.71 18.76
C ASN A 61 3.34 -2.23 20.14
N ALA A 62 3.05 -0.94 20.31
CA ALA A 62 2.51 -0.42 21.57
C ALA A 62 1.18 -1.09 21.96
N ARG A 63 0.30 -1.35 20.99
CA ARG A 63 -0.93 -2.11 21.22
C ARG A 63 -0.64 -3.55 21.61
N LYS A 64 0.31 -4.22 20.96
CA LYS A 64 0.75 -5.59 21.30
C LYS A 64 1.24 -5.66 22.75
N GLU A 65 2.08 -4.73 23.17
CA GLU A 65 2.59 -4.65 24.54
C GLU A 65 1.48 -4.45 25.57
N HIS A 66 0.52 -3.56 25.28
CA HIS A 66 -0.65 -3.38 26.13
C HIS A 66 -1.48 -4.67 26.25
N LEU A 67 -1.69 -5.40 25.15
CA LEU A 67 -2.43 -6.66 25.17
C LEU A 67 -1.71 -7.74 26.00
N GLN A 68 -0.38 -7.77 26.01
CA GLN A 68 0.39 -8.66 26.87
C GLN A 68 0.14 -8.38 28.36
N GLN A 69 -0.02 -7.11 28.75
CA GLN A 69 -0.39 -6.76 30.14
C GLN A 69 -1.80 -7.25 30.48
N VAL A 70 -2.77 -7.09 29.56
CA VAL A 70 -4.15 -7.58 29.73
C VAL A 70 -4.20 -9.11 29.87
N GLU A 71 -3.34 -9.85 29.16
CA GLU A 71 -3.23 -11.31 29.30
C GLU A 71 -2.79 -11.73 30.71
N VAL A 72 -2.00 -10.92 31.40
CA VAL A 72 -1.55 -11.18 32.78
C VAL A 72 -2.63 -10.81 33.79
N SER A 73 -3.19 -9.60 33.71
CA SER A 73 -4.02 -9.02 34.78
C SER A 73 -5.53 -9.02 34.52
N GLY A 74 -5.99 -9.31 33.30
CA GLY A 74 -7.40 -9.24 32.92
C GLY A 74 -8.25 -10.42 33.38
N SER A 75 -9.58 -10.30 33.24
CA SER A 75 -10.52 -11.42 33.41
C SER A 75 -10.33 -12.50 32.33
N ALA A 76 -10.83 -13.72 32.55
CA ALA A 76 -10.70 -14.81 31.58
C ALA A 76 -11.22 -14.45 30.16
N SER A 77 -12.30 -13.66 30.08
CA SER A 77 -12.85 -13.17 28.81
C SER A 77 -11.91 -12.16 28.14
N GLU A 78 -11.35 -11.23 28.91
CA GLU A 78 -10.41 -10.23 28.41
C GLU A 78 -9.11 -10.86 27.95
N LYS A 79 -8.56 -11.82 28.70
CA LYS A 79 -7.36 -12.59 28.30
C LYS A 79 -7.56 -13.28 26.96
N THR A 80 -8.72 -13.92 26.76
CA THR A 80 -9.03 -14.61 25.51
C THR A 80 -9.15 -13.63 24.33
N LYS A 81 -9.77 -12.46 24.54
CA LYS A 81 -9.87 -11.41 23.51
C LYS A 81 -8.48 -10.82 23.20
N ALA A 82 -7.68 -10.58 24.23
CA ALA A 82 -6.35 -10.02 24.10
C ALA A 82 -5.43 -10.92 23.29
N LEU A 83 -5.41 -12.23 23.60
CA LEU A 83 -4.66 -13.23 22.86
C LEU A 83 -5.02 -13.22 21.36
N LYS A 84 -6.32 -13.25 21.03
CA LYS A 84 -6.78 -13.22 19.64
C LYS A 84 -6.41 -11.94 18.90
N GLU A 85 -6.43 -10.80 19.57
CA GLU A 85 -6.04 -9.53 18.97
C GLU A 85 -4.52 -9.44 18.78
N ARG A 86 -3.76 -9.90 19.77
CA ARG A 86 -2.29 -9.93 19.75
C ARG A 86 -1.79 -10.79 18.59
N ASP A 87 -2.37 -11.98 18.40
CA ASP A 87 -2.00 -12.89 17.31
C ASP A 87 -2.30 -12.28 15.93
N LYS A 88 -3.36 -11.47 15.80
CA LYS A 88 -3.63 -10.71 14.57
C LYS A 88 -2.59 -9.62 14.34
N ILE A 89 -2.26 -8.86 15.39
CA ILE A 89 -1.25 -7.80 15.33
C ILE A 89 0.12 -8.36 14.96
N GLU A 90 0.50 -9.50 15.51
CA GLU A 90 1.76 -10.16 15.18
C GLU A 90 1.85 -10.55 13.71
N LYS A 91 0.78 -11.14 13.15
CA LYS A 91 0.71 -11.43 11.71
C LYS A 91 0.80 -10.18 10.84
N MET A 92 0.09 -9.10 11.23
CA MET A 92 0.18 -7.81 10.52
C MET A 92 1.61 -7.25 10.59
N LEU A 93 2.26 -7.26 11.76
CA LEU A 93 3.62 -6.74 11.91
C LEU A 93 4.64 -7.51 11.07
N ILE A 94 4.51 -8.84 10.96
CA ILE A 94 5.38 -9.66 10.09
C ILE A 94 5.20 -9.22 8.63
N GLU A 95 3.96 -9.18 8.15
CA GLU A 95 3.64 -8.74 6.79
C GLU A 95 4.16 -7.30 6.52
N LEU A 96 3.96 -6.37 7.45
CA LEU A 96 4.37 -4.98 7.26
C LEU A 96 5.89 -4.80 7.23
N LYS A 97 6.64 -5.63 7.97
CA LYS A 97 8.11 -5.67 7.90
C LYS A 97 8.59 -6.21 6.55
N GLU A 98 7.95 -7.24 6.02
CA GLU A 98 8.25 -7.78 4.69
C GLU A 98 7.89 -6.77 3.60
N TYR A 99 6.72 -6.14 3.71
CA TYR A 99 6.29 -5.08 2.79
C TYR A 99 7.24 -3.88 2.80
N GLU A 100 7.71 -3.45 3.98
CA GLU A 100 8.72 -2.41 4.10
C GLU A 100 10.02 -2.82 3.40
N ARG A 101 10.60 -3.97 3.77
CA ARG A 101 11.91 -4.42 3.30
C ARG A 101 11.94 -4.71 1.80
N ASP A 102 10.94 -5.43 1.29
CA ASP A 102 11.00 -6.04 -0.04
C ASP A 102 10.34 -5.17 -1.12
N ILE A 103 9.47 -4.22 -0.73
CA ILE A 103 8.68 -3.42 -1.68
C ILE A 103 8.89 -1.94 -1.44
N LEU A 104 8.52 -1.41 -0.27
CA LEU A 104 8.41 0.04 -0.12
C LEU A 104 9.77 0.73 0.06
N TYR A 105 10.69 0.15 0.82
CA TYR A 105 12.02 0.73 1.07
C TYR A 105 12.87 0.84 -0.21
N PRO A 106 12.98 -0.20 -1.06
CA PRO A 106 13.68 -0.09 -2.34
C PRO A 106 13.07 1.01 -3.22
N LEU A 107 11.75 1.04 -3.39
CA LEU A 107 11.08 2.03 -4.23
C LEU A 107 11.20 3.46 -3.69
N ALA A 108 11.18 3.65 -2.37
CA ALA A 108 11.40 4.96 -1.75
C ALA A 108 12.82 5.49 -2.02
N THR A 109 13.81 4.61 -2.09
CA THR A 109 15.20 4.98 -2.40
C THR A 109 15.37 5.37 -3.86
N GLU A 110 14.60 4.78 -4.78
CA GLU A 110 14.63 5.10 -6.21
C GLU A 110 14.08 6.50 -6.53
N ARG A 111 13.28 7.11 -5.62
CA ARG A 111 12.64 8.42 -5.82
C ARG A 111 11.93 8.54 -7.18
N ILE A 112 11.12 7.54 -7.50
CA ILE A 112 10.40 7.44 -8.78
C ILE A 112 9.62 8.73 -9.04
N GLU A 113 9.89 9.37 -10.18
CA GLU A 113 9.14 10.49 -10.70
C GLU A 113 8.03 10.01 -11.65
N ILE A 114 6.92 10.76 -11.70
CA ILE A 114 5.84 10.51 -12.67
C ILE A 114 5.66 11.74 -13.55
N ASP A 115 5.44 11.50 -14.83
CA ASP A 115 5.06 12.53 -15.79
C ASP A 115 3.55 12.41 -16.04
N LEU A 116 2.79 13.47 -15.79
CA LEU A 116 1.34 13.43 -15.97
C LEU A 116 0.93 13.22 -17.43
N ASP A 117 1.78 13.60 -18.39
CA ASP A 117 1.55 13.42 -19.82
C ASP A 117 1.67 11.94 -20.24
N ASP A 118 2.43 11.12 -19.50
CA ASP A 118 2.46 9.66 -19.68
C ASP A 118 1.10 9.00 -19.33
N GLY A 119 0.26 9.72 -18.59
CA GLY A 119 -1.05 9.27 -18.15
C GLY A 119 -1.03 8.15 -17.11
N VAL A 120 -2.21 7.77 -16.62
CA VAL A 120 -2.35 6.79 -15.53
C VAL A 120 -1.82 5.40 -15.92
N LEU A 121 -1.93 5.03 -17.20
CA LEU A 121 -1.54 3.70 -17.66
C LEU A 121 -0.06 3.41 -17.43
N VAL A 122 0.80 4.33 -17.85
CA VAL A 122 2.26 4.18 -17.71
C VAL A 122 2.65 4.38 -16.26
N ASN A 123 2.25 5.49 -15.65
CA ASN A 123 2.72 5.84 -14.30
C ASN A 123 2.29 4.84 -13.23
N TYR A 124 1.07 4.30 -13.28
CA TYR A 124 0.62 3.33 -12.28
C TYR A 124 1.47 2.05 -12.28
N ASN A 125 2.02 1.68 -13.45
CA ASN A 125 2.87 0.50 -13.61
C ASN A 125 4.33 0.72 -13.23
N LYS A 126 4.74 1.94 -12.86
CA LYS A 126 6.07 2.21 -12.27
C LYS A 126 6.19 1.67 -10.83
N PHE A 127 5.07 1.42 -10.14
CA PHE A 127 5.04 1.07 -8.71
C PHE A 127 4.87 -0.42 -8.39
N GLY A 128 4.65 -1.27 -9.41
CA GLY A 128 4.60 -2.72 -9.26
C GLY A 128 3.65 -3.21 -8.15
N LYS A 129 4.20 -3.95 -7.18
CA LYS A 129 3.45 -4.53 -6.05
C LYS A 129 3.12 -3.53 -4.92
N ALA A 130 3.64 -2.30 -4.98
CA ALA A 130 3.35 -1.30 -3.95
C ALA A 130 1.93 -0.72 -4.08
N VAL A 131 1.36 -0.73 -5.27
CA VAL A 131 0.00 -0.25 -5.55
C VAL A 131 -0.99 -1.40 -5.69
N LYS A 132 -2.24 -1.15 -5.28
CA LYS A 132 -3.31 -2.13 -5.35
C LYS A 132 -3.52 -2.64 -6.78
N LYS A 133 -3.75 -3.94 -6.96
CA LYS A 133 -4.02 -4.51 -8.28
C LYS A 133 -5.36 -4.00 -8.83
N VAL A 134 -5.35 -3.54 -10.08
CA VAL A 134 -6.52 -3.09 -10.82
C VAL A 134 -6.59 -3.85 -12.15
N PRO A 135 -7.59 -4.73 -12.34
CA PRO A 135 -7.73 -5.51 -13.57
C PRO A 135 -7.88 -4.63 -14.81
N GLY A 136 -7.03 -4.80 -15.83
CA GLY A 136 -6.96 -3.95 -17.03
C GLY A 136 -6.12 -2.67 -16.87
N LEU A 137 -5.36 -2.55 -15.78
CA LEU A 137 -4.42 -1.45 -15.57
C LEU A 137 -3.01 -1.95 -15.30
N ASN A 138 -2.83 -2.90 -14.37
CA ASN A 138 -1.50 -3.42 -14.01
C ASN A 138 -1.38 -4.95 -14.08
N ASP A 139 -2.16 -5.57 -14.97
CA ASP A 139 -1.96 -6.96 -15.34
C ASP A 139 -0.83 -7.15 -16.36
N LYS A 140 -0.36 -8.39 -16.49
CA LYS A 140 0.77 -8.75 -17.36
C LYS A 140 0.56 -8.26 -18.80
N LYS A 141 -0.61 -8.52 -19.39
CA LYS A 141 -0.96 -8.10 -20.76
C LYS A 141 -0.82 -6.59 -20.94
N THR A 142 -1.28 -5.81 -19.97
CA THR A 142 -1.19 -4.36 -20.02
C THR A 142 0.25 -3.88 -19.94
N LYS A 143 1.08 -4.48 -19.06
CA LYS A 143 2.51 -4.15 -18.97
C LYS A 143 3.27 -4.50 -20.24
N ASP A 144 2.98 -5.66 -20.83
CA ASP A 144 3.61 -6.11 -22.07
C ASP A 144 3.33 -5.09 -23.19
N LYS A 145 2.08 -4.61 -23.30
CA LYS A 145 1.72 -3.52 -24.23
C LYS A 145 2.47 -2.22 -23.94
N ILE A 146 2.61 -1.81 -22.68
CA ILE A 146 3.32 -0.57 -22.33
C ILE A 146 4.80 -0.65 -22.73
N ARG A 147 5.41 -1.84 -22.66
CA ARG A 147 6.81 -2.04 -23.06
C ARG A 147 7.08 -1.91 -24.57
N GLU A 148 6.02 -1.83 -25.38
CA GLU A 148 6.13 -1.56 -26.82
C GLU A 148 6.16 -0.05 -27.12
N PHE A 149 5.93 0.83 -26.14
CA PHE A 149 5.97 2.27 -26.32
C PHE A 149 7.41 2.75 -26.46
N ASP A 150 7.67 3.54 -27.49
CA ASP A 150 8.98 4.09 -27.85
C ASP A 150 9.30 5.43 -27.16
N TRP A 151 8.29 6.08 -26.58
CA TRP A 151 8.36 7.39 -25.96
C TRP A 151 8.54 7.36 -24.43
N ILE A 152 8.69 6.18 -23.81
CA ILE A 152 8.92 6.02 -22.37
C ILE A 152 10.16 5.17 -22.07
N ASP A 153 10.74 5.37 -20.88
CA ASP A 153 11.71 4.43 -20.34
C ASP A 153 10.99 3.18 -19.78
N THR A 154 10.97 2.12 -20.59
CA THR A 154 10.31 0.86 -20.26
C THR A 154 10.99 0.08 -19.13
N SER A 155 12.23 0.40 -18.78
CA SER A 155 12.95 -0.21 -17.64
C SER A 155 12.31 0.13 -16.29
N THR A 156 11.53 1.22 -16.25
CA THR A 156 10.77 1.65 -15.06
C THR A 156 9.52 0.80 -14.79
N ILE A 157 9.06 0.00 -15.76
CA ILE A 157 7.79 -0.74 -15.69
C ILE A 157 7.92 -2.07 -14.94
N ARG A 158 7.25 -2.18 -13.79
CA ARG A 158 7.32 -3.30 -12.83
C ARG A 158 6.08 -4.19 -12.90
#